data_AF-A0A269Z1U9-F1
#
_entry.id   AF-A0A269Z1U9-F1
#
_cell.length_a   1.000
_cell.length_b   1.000
_cell.length_c   1.000
_cell.angle_alpha   90.00
_cell.angle_beta   90.00
_cell.angle_gamma   90.00
#
_symmetry.space_group_name_H-M   'P 1'
#
loop_
_entity.id
_entity.type
_entity.pdbx_description
1 polymer ?
#
loop_
_entity_poly.entity_id
_entity_poly.type
_entity_poly.pdbx_seq_one_letter_code
_entity_poly.pdbx_strand_id
1 'polypeptide(L)'
;MSEKGIQTNEAETNLAQFEKEGKTAMLISVDNELRGVVAVADTVKDTAQQAIQKLHELGIEVAMLTGDNKRTAQAIAKQVGIDTIIAEVLPEEKASKVAE
;
A
#
# COMPACT_ATOMS: atom_id res chain seq x y z
N MET A 1 -12.44 5.04 12.34
CA MET A 1 -13.77 4.43 12.61
C MET A 1 -13.98 4.23 14.10
N SER A 2 -13.01 3.65 14.83
CA SER A 2 -13.10 3.43 16.28
C SER A 2 -13.27 4.72 17.11
N GLU A 3 -12.61 5.81 16.72
CA GLU A 3 -12.81 7.14 17.35
C GLU A 3 -14.24 7.68 17.21
N LYS A 4 -15.00 7.19 16.22
CA LYS A 4 -16.41 7.51 16.00
C LYS A 4 -17.36 6.45 16.56
N GLY A 5 -16.85 5.46 17.30
CA GLY A 5 -17.65 4.39 17.92
C GLY A 5 -18.24 3.37 16.93
N ILE A 6 -17.76 3.34 15.68
CA ILE A 6 -18.29 2.47 14.63
C ILE A 6 -17.57 1.11 14.68
N GLN A 7 -18.30 0.01 14.85
CA GLN A 7 -17.73 -1.34 14.83
C GLN A 7 -17.29 -1.74 13.42
N THR A 8 -16.10 -2.36 13.31
CA THR A 8 -15.48 -2.69 12.01
C THR A 8 -15.17 -4.17 11.81
N ASN A 9 -15.46 -5.01 12.80
CA ASN A 9 -15.05 -6.42 12.86
C ASN A 9 -15.47 -7.21 11.61
N GLU A 10 -16.67 -6.96 11.10
CA GLU A 10 -17.19 -7.65 9.91
C GLU A 10 -16.44 -7.27 8.62
N ALA A 11 -15.83 -6.08 8.56
CA ALA A 11 -15.08 -5.61 7.40
C ALA A 11 -13.58 -5.91 7.47
N GLU A 12 -13.02 -6.27 8.63
CA GLU A 12 -11.58 -6.51 8.79
C GLU A 12 -11.05 -7.60 7.87
N THR A 13 -11.84 -8.67 7.68
CA THR A 13 -11.46 -9.79 6.80
C THR A 13 -11.29 -9.32 5.36
N ASN A 14 -12.28 -8.58 4.83
CA ASN A 14 -12.25 -8.07 3.46
C ASN A 14 -11.16 -7.01 3.29
N LEU A 15 -11.00 -6.13 4.28
CA LEU A 15 -9.97 -5.09 4.27
C LEU A 15 -8.57 -5.72 4.21
N ALA A 16 -8.29 -6.69 5.08
CA ALA A 16 -7.02 -7.40 5.08
C ALA A 16 -6.79 -8.23 3.80
N GLN A 17 -7.85 -8.78 3.21
CA GLN A 17 -7.75 -9.49 1.93
C GLN A 17 -7.35 -8.53 0.80
N PHE A 18 -8.04 -7.41 0.64
CA PHE A 18 -7.75 -6.45 -0.42
C PHE A 18 -6.34 -5.84 -0.29
N GLU A 19 -5.89 -5.55 0.93
CA GLU A 19 -4.52 -5.08 1.16
C GLU A 19 -3.47 -6.13 0.79
N LYS A 20 -3.72 -7.42 1.06
CA LYS A 20 -2.84 -8.51 0.63
C LYS A 20 -2.79 -8.66 -0.89
N GLU A 21 -3.86 -8.29 -1.58
CA GLU A 21 -3.93 -8.23 -3.03
C GLU A 21 -3.28 -6.96 -3.61
N GLY A 22 -2.64 -6.12 -2.78
CA GLY A 22 -1.99 -4.89 -3.23
C GLY A 22 -2.96 -3.76 -3.54
N LYS A 23 -4.16 -3.76 -2.93
CA LYS A 23 -5.17 -2.71 -3.07
C LYS A 23 -5.23 -1.84 -1.82
N THR A 24 -5.35 -0.54 -2.02
CA THR A 24 -5.65 0.41 -0.95
C THR A 24 -7.14 0.28 -0.60
N ALA A 25 -7.41 -0.30 0.57
CA ALA A 25 -8.76 -0.55 1.08
C ALA A 25 -9.18 0.50 2.11
N MET A 26 -10.38 1.07 1.93
CA MET A 26 -10.94 2.13 2.77
C MET A 26 -12.31 1.71 3.30
N LEU A 27 -12.56 1.97 4.59
CA LEU A 27 -13.85 1.76 5.22
C LEU A 27 -14.79 2.92 4.93
N ILE A 28 -16.04 2.62 4.59
CA ILE A 28 -17.10 3.62 4.39
C ILE A 28 -18.15 3.46 5.48
N SER A 29 -18.50 4.58 6.11
CA SER A 29 -19.67 4.67 6.99
C SER A 29 -20.64 5.73 6.49
N VAL A 30 -21.93 5.49 6.73
CA VAL A 30 -23.03 6.41 6.47
C VAL A 30 -23.93 6.37 7.70
N ASP A 31 -24.31 7.53 8.23
CA ASP A 31 -25.12 7.66 9.45
C ASP A 31 -24.53 6.94 10.67
N ASN A 32 -23.20 7.02 10.84
CA ASN A 32 -22.43 6.33 11.89
C ASN A 32 -22.52 4.80 11.86
N GLU A 33 -23.00 4.22 10.77
CA GLU A 33 -23.00 2.77 10.56
C GLU A 33 -21.99 2.40 9.47
N LEU A 34 -21.24 1.33 9.69
CA LEU A 34 -20.38 0.76 8.67
C LEU A 34 -21.23 0.27 7.50
N ARG A 35 -20.93 0.73 6.29
CA ARG A 35 -21.62 0.30 5.05
C ARG A 35 -20.79 -0.64 4.20
N GLY A 36 -19.47 -0.64 4.36
CA GLY A 36 -18.60 -1.60 3.69
C GLY A 36 -17.17 -1.11 3.47
N VAL A 37 -16.52 -1.72 2.49
CA VAL A 37 -15.13 -1.47 2.09
C VAL A 37 -15.10 -1.10 0.61
N VAL A 38 -14.35 -0.04 0.28
CA VAL A 38 -13.99 0.30 -1.10
C VAL A 38 -12.49 0.05 -1.26
N ALA A 39 -12.13 -0.75 -2.26
CA ALA A 39 -10.75 -1.04 -2.60
C ALA A 39 -10.39 -0.43 -3.95
N VAL A 40 -9.29 0.31 -3.99
CA VAL A 40 -8.72 0.89 -5.21
C VAL A 40 -7.33 0.30 -5.39
N ALA A 41 -6.97 -0.04 -6.62
CA ALA A 41 -5.67 -0.62 -6.94
C ALA A 41 -5.01 0.21 -8.03
N ASP A 42 -3.78 0.63 -7.79
CA ASP A 42 -2.88 1.04 -8.86
C ASP A 42 -2.25 -0.21 -9.45
N THR A 43 -2.63 -0.55 -10.67
CA THR A 43 -2.01 -1.67 -11.38
C THR A 43 -0.54 -1.36 -11.62
N VAL A 44 0.32 -2.22 -11.09
CA VAL A 44 1.73 -2.30 -11.43
C VAL A 44 1.86 -2.42 -12.95
N LYS A 45 2.70 -1.59 -13.56
CA LYS A 45 2.99 -1.70 -14.99
C LYS A 45 3.63 -3.06 -15.28
N ASP A 46 3.22 -3.71 -16.37
CA ASP A 46 3.77 -5.01 -16.80
C ASP A 46 5.30 -5.01 -16.92
N THR A 47 5.88 -3.85 -17.23
CA THR A 47 7.33 -3.67 -17.38
C THR A 47 8.08 -3.43 -16.07
N ALA A 48 7.39 -3.23 -14.94
CA ALA A 48 8.01 -2.81 -13.69
C ALA A 48 8.99 -3.87 -13.15
N GLN A 49 8.58 -5.14 -13.13
CA GLN A 49 9.44 -6.24 -12.68
C GLN A 49 10.72 -6.33 -13.53
N GLN A 50 10.59 -6.24 -14.85
CA GLN A 50 11.73 -6.27 -15.76
C GLN A 50 12.67 -5.07 -15.58
N ALA A 51 12.11 -3.89 -15.30
CA ALA A 51 12.91 -2.69 -15.04
C ALA A 51 13.72 -2.82 -13.74
N ILE A 52 13.10 -3.31 -12.67
CA ILE A 52 13.75 -3.55 -11.38
C ILE A 52 14.85 -4.60 -11.52
N GLN A 53 14.58 -5.71 -12.20
CA GLN A 53 15.59 -6.74 -12.45
C GLN A 53 16.82 -6.19 -13.18
N LYS A 54 16.64 -5.33 -14.19
CA LYS A 54 17.76 -4.67 -14.88
C LYS A 54 18.56 -3.74 -13.97
N LEU A 55 17.92 -3.05 -13.02
CA LEU A 55 18.62 -2.24 -12.03
C LEU A 55 19.44 -3.13 -11.09
N HIS A 56 18.89 -4.27 -10.66
CA HIS A 56 19.62 -5.26 -9.87
C HIS A 56 20.82 -5.86 -10.61
N GLU A 57 20.69 -6.15 -11.92
CA GLU A 57 21.81 -6.60 -12.76
C GLU A 57 22.95 -5.58 -12.84
N LEU A 58 22.65 -4.29 -12.64
CA LEU A 58 23.65 -3.21 -12.53
C LEU A 58 24.19 -3.04 -11.10
N GLY A 59 23.75 -3.85 -10.14
CA GLY A 59 24.11 -3.75 -8.74
C GLY A 59 23.42 -2.59 -8.00
N ILE A 60 22.29 -2.10 -8.50
CA ILE A 60 21.54 -0.98 -7.92
C ILE A 60 20.37 -1.54 -7.10
N GLU A 61 20.29 -1.16 -5.82
CA GLU A 61 19.15 -1.47 -4.96
C GLU A 61 17.95 -0.55 -5.26
N VAL A 62 16.74 -1.08 -5.15
CA VAL A 62 15.50 -0.35 -5.43
C VAL A 62 14.69 -0.20 -4.14
N ALA A 63 14.35 1.04 -3.81
CA ALA A 63 13.46 1.38 -2.72
C ALA A 63 12.11 1.92 -3.23
N MET A 64 11.02 1.57 -2.55
CA MET A 64 9.69 2.14 -2.77
C MET A 64 9.30 3.07 -1.63
N LEU A 65 8.88 4.28 -2.00
CA LEU A 65 8.36 5.30 -1.10
C LEU A 65 6.89 5.57 -1.43
N THR A 66 5.96 5.18 -0.55
CA THR A 66 4.51 5.31 -0.79
C THR A 66 3.77 5.84 0.43
N GLY A 67 2.62 6.48 0.17
CA GLY A 67 1.65 6.86 1.20
C GLY A 67 0.64 5.75 1.51
N ASP A 68 0.65 4.66 0.75
CA ASP A 68 -0.20 3.50 1.03
C ASP A 68 0.20 2.81 2.33
N ASN A 69 -0.74 2.05 2.88
CA ASN A 69 -0.49 1.26 4.08
C ASN A 69 0.57 0.17 3.86
N LYS A 70 1.18 -0.27 4.96
CA LYS A 70 2.29 -1.21 4.94
C LYS A 70 1.97 -2.54 4.23
N ARG A 71 0.76 -3.07 4.38
CA ARG A 71 0.36 -4.37 3.78
C ARG A 71 0.29 -4.29 2.26
N THR A 72 -0.33 -3.23 1.76
CA THR A 72 -0.45 -2.95 0.32
C THR A 72 0.94 -2.76 -0.31
N ALA A 73 1.77 -1.94 0.32
CA ALA A 73 3.14 -1.70 -0.11
C ALA A 73 3.98 -3.01 -0.14
N GLN A 74 3.85 -3.85 0.87
CA GLN A 74 4.52 -5.16 0.92
C GLN A 74 4.06 -6.11 -0.18
N ALA A 75 2.76 -6.15 -0.49
CA ALA A 75 2.23 -6.96 -1.57
C ALA A 75 2.82 -6.54 -2.93
N ILE A 76 2.82 -5.24 -3.23
CA ILE A 76 3.37 -4.67 -4.47
C ILE A 76 4.87 -4.93 -4.56
N ALA A 77 5.63 -4.62 -3.51
CA ALA A 77 7.08 -4.81 -3.48
C ALA A 77 7.47 -6.28 -3.74
N LYS A 78 6.74 -7.23 -3.15
CA LYS A 78 6.96 -8.66 -3.38
C LYS A 78 6.64 -9.06 -4.83
N GLN A 79 5.62 -8.47 -5.44
CA GLN A 79 5.23 -8.77 -6.82
C GLN A 79 6.33 -8.36 -7.83
N VAL A 80 7.03 -7.26 -7.59
CA VAL A 80 8.01 -6.72 -8.55
C VAL A 80 9.48 -6.85 -8.13
N GLY A 81 9.75 -7.29 -6.91
CA GLY A 81 11.11 -7.51 -6.40
C GLY A 81 11.78 -6.24 -5.86
N ILE A 82 11.07 -5.40 -5.09
CA ILE A 82 11.66 -4.22 -4.45
C ILE A 82 12.34 -4.60 -3.13
N ASP A 83 13.51 -4.01 -2.85
CA ASP A 83 14.37 -4.36 -1.71
C ASP A 83 13.93 -3.66 -0.42
N THR A 84 13.67 -2.36 -0.51
CA THR A 84 13.34 -1.51 0.65
C THR A 84 11.97 -0.86 0.47
N ILE A 85 11.17 -0.85 1.54
CA ILE A 85 9.81 -0.30 1.54
C ILE A 85 9.69 0.74 2.65
N ILE A 86 9.28 1.95 2.27
CA ILE A 86 8.94 3.04 3.16
C ILE A 86 7.47 3.40 2.88
N ALA A 87 6.57 2.89 3.71
CA ALA A 87 5.12 3.03 3.58
C ALA A 87 4.56 4.07 4.55
N GLU A 88 3.30 4.46 4.36
CA GLU A 88 2.57 5.43 5.20
C GLU A 88 3.23 6.80 5.28
N VAL A 89 3.95 7.21 4.22
CA VAL A 89 4.68 8.49 4.18
C VAL A 89 3.80 9.61 3.62
N LEU A 90 3.71 10.71 4.37
CA LEU A 90 2.97 11.89 3.95
C LEU A 90 3.69 12.63 2.81
N PRO A 91 2.97 13.34 1.91
CA PRO A 91 3.57 14.06 0.79
C PRO A 91 4.74 14.98 1.20
N GLU A 92 4.57 15.72 2.28
CA GLU A 92 5.55 16.64 2.86
C GLU A 92 6.80 15.94 3.43
N GLU A 93 6.69 14.69 3.84
CA GLU A 93 7.80 13.92 4.44
C GLU A 93 8.66 13.20 3.40
N LYS A 94 8.15 13.03 2.17
CA LYS A 94 8.84 12.25 1.12
C LYS A 94 10.23 12.77 0.81
N ALA A 95 10.40 14.09 0.73
CA ALA A 95 11.68 14.71 0.45
C ALA A 95 12.70 14.44 1.57
N SER A 96 12.26 14.53 2.82
CA SER A 96 13.10 14.24 3.98
C SER A 96 13.54 12.78 4.02
N LYS A 97 12.67 11.84 3.63
CA LYS A 97 13.00 10.40 3.59
C LYS A 97 14.04 10.02 2.53
N VAL A 98 14.19 10.82 1.48
CA VAL A 98 15.23 10.62 0.46
C VAL A 98 16.57 11.23 0.87
N ALA A 99 16.55 12.24 1.74
CA ALA A 99 17.75 12.93 2.21
C ALA A 99 18.44 12.25 3.42
N GLU A 100 17.74 11.33 4.07
CA GLU A 100 18.23 10.46 5.15
C GLU A 100 19.24 9.42 4.63
#